data_AF-A0A7W8EY25-F1
#
_entry.id   AF-A0A7W8EY25-F1
#
_cell.length_a   1.000
_cell.length_b   1.000
_cell.length_c   1.000
_cell.angle_alpha   90.00
_cell.angle_beta   90.00
_cell.angle_gamma   90.00
#
_symmetry.space_group_name_H-M   'P 1'
#
loop_
_entity.id
_entity.type
_entity.pdbx_description
1 polymer ?
#
loop_
_entity_poly.entity_id
_entity_poly.type
_entity_poly.pdbx_seq_one_letter_code
_entity_poly.pdbx_strand_id
1 'polypeptide(L)'
;MTRSRVASVLYRAAVLLEEEEGWDPERNSMIFAIDRAAGFVKPGIDPAAEEATLQAWDALVIQLGEELVVPWERMPGRTQSDVLAALRGAARAVTS
;
A
#
# COMPACT_ATOMS: atom_id res chain seq x y z
N MET A 1 11.76 6.51 10.57
CA MET A 1 10.30 6.30 10.45
C MET A 1 9.64 5.76 11.75
N THR A 2 8.33 5.94 11.98
CA THR A 2 7.58 5.30 13.10
C THR A 2 6.54 4.29 12.60
N ARG A 3 6.25 3.25 13.40
CA ARG A 3 5.20 2.25 13.10
C ARG A 3 3.85 2.89 12.79
N SER A 4 3.46 3.91 13.56
CA SER A 4 2.21 4.65 13.35
C SER A 4 2.18 5.39 12.00
N ARG A 5 3.31 5.89 11.51
CA ARG A 5 3.39 6.55 10.21
C ARG A 5 3.23 5.55 9.06
N VAL A 6 3.89 4.39 9.13
CA VAL A 6 3.76 3.31 8.13
C VAL A 6 2.31 2.80 8.07
N ALA A 7 1.70 2.55 9.23
CA ALA A 7 0.30 2.15 9.28
C ALA A 7 -0.65 3.22 8.71
N SER A 8 -0.39 4.50 8.97
CA SER A 8 -1.15 5.60 8.37
C SER A 8 -1.03 5.64 6.85
N VAL A 9 0.14 5.36 6.27
CA VAL A 9 0.33 5.26 4.82
C VAL A 9 -0.50 4.12 4.25
N LEU A 10 -0.44 2.93 4.84
CA LEU A 10 -1.18 1.75 4.40
C LEU A 10 -2.71 1.97 4.48
N TYR A 11 -3.20 2.58 5.58
CA TYR A 11 -4.60 2.96 5.67
C TYR A 11 -5.00 3.99 4.62
N ARG A 12 -4.17 5.00 4.38
CA ARG A 12 -4.46 6.03 3.38
C ARG A 12 -4.46 5.45 1.96
N ALA A 13 -3.55 4.52 1.65
CA ALA A 13 -3.56 3.80 0.38
C ALA A 13 -4.87 3.03 0.17
N ALA A 14 -5.39 2.36 1.22
CA ALA A 14 -6.69 1.70 1.14
C ALA A 14 -7.83 2.70 0.88
N VAL A 15 -7.84 3.86 1.55
CA VAL A 15 -8.83 4.92 1.31
C VAL A 15 -8.75 5.46 -0.12
N LEU A 16 -7.54 5.71 -0.65
CA LEU A 16 -7.37 6.15 -2.04
C LEU A 16 -8.01 5.17 -3.04
N LEU A 17 -7.77 3.87 -2.84
CA LEU A 17 -8.33 2.84 -3.71
C LEU A 17 -9.83 2.64 -3.51
N GLU A 18 -10.36 2.85 -2.31
CA GLU A 18 -11.79 2.66 -2.00
C GLU A 18 -12.65 3.83 -2.47
N GLU A 19 -12.21 5.07 -2.22
CA GLU A 19 -13.08 6.25 -2.30
C GLU A 19 -12.72 7.20 -3.47
N GLU A 20 -11.45 7.24 -3.87
CA GLU A 20 -10.96 8.30 -4.78
C GLU A 20 -10.67 7.78 -6.19
N GLU A 21 -9.95 6.66 -6.29
CA GLU A 21 -9.35 6.20 -7.54
C GLU A 21 -9.97 4.90 -8.06
N GLY A 22 -10.47 4.04 -7.16
CA GLY A 22 -10.85 2.67 -7.50
C GLY A 22 -9.63 1.79 -7.72
N TRP A 23 -9.69 0.52 -7.33
CA TRP A 23 -8.61 -0.42 -7.61
C TRP A 23 -8.63 -0.87 -9.09
N ASP A 24 -7.50 -0.69 -9.76
CA ASP A 24 -7.20 -1.23 -11.08
C ASP A 24 -5.70 -1.58 -11.10
N PRO A 25 -5.31 -2.85 -11.19
CA PRO A 25 -3.90 -3.25 -11.08
C PRO A 25 -3.00 -2.73 -12.22
N GLU A 26 -3.57 -2.17 -13.30
CA GLU A 26 -2.82 -1.52 -14.38
C GLU A 26 -2.77 0.00 -14.27
N ARG A 27 -3.66 0.62 -13.49
CA ARG A 27 -3.77 2.09 -13.37
C ARG A 27 -3.61 2.62 -11.96
N ASN A 28 -4.27 1.99 -11.00
CA ASN A 28 -4.34 2.34 -9.59
C ASN A 28 -3.98 1.09 -8.76
N SER A 29 -2.73 0.65 -8.89
CA SER A 29 -2.22 -0.54 -8.19
C SER A 29 -1.97 -0.27 -6.70
N MET A 30 -1.81 -1.33 -5.92
CA MET A 30 -1.46 -1.22 -4.49
C MET A 30 -0.16 -0.43 -4.27
N ILE A 31 0.84 -0.67 -5.12
CA ILE A 31 2.14 0.01 -5.05
C ILE A 31 1.96 1.51 -5.30
N PHE A 32 1.23 1.87 -6.36
CA PHE A 32 1.00 3.27 -6.72
C PHE A 32 0.20 4.01 -5.64
N ALA A 33 -0.80 3.36 -5.05
CA ALA A 33 -1.56 3.93 -3.95
C ALA A 33 -0.70 4.17 -2.70
N ILE A 34 0.24 3.26 -2.39
CA ILE A 34 1.20 3.45 -1.29
C ILE A 34 2.12 4.64 -1.57
N ASP A 35 2.67 4.74 -2.77
CA ASP A 35 3.55 5.86 -3.16
C ASP A 35 2.83 7.20 -3.00
N ARG A 36 1.60 7.30 -3.51
CA ARG A 36 0.78 8.50 -3.36
C ARG A 36 0.46 8.80 -1.89
N ALA A 37 0.10 7.79 -1.11
CA ALA A 37 -0.20 7.94 0.32
C ALA A 37 1.03 8.37 1.15
N ALA A 38 2.23 7.93 0.77
CA ALA A 38 3.48 8.34 1.38
C ALA A 38 3.90 9.76 0.99
N GLY A 39 3.34 10.31 -0.10
CA GLY A 39 3.77 11.57 -0.70
C GLY A 39 4.96 11.40 -1.64
N PHE A 40 5.22 10.18 -2.11
CA PHE A 40 6.28 9.85 -3.06
C PHE A 40 5.86 10.25 -4.50
N VAL A 41 5.71 11.55 -4.73
CA VAL A 41 5.34 12.14 -6.03
C VAL A 41 6.41 13.11 -6.52
N LYS A 42 6.75 13.07 -7.82
CA LYS A 42 7.75 13.95 -8.45
C LYS A 42 7.20 15.37 -8.70
N PRO A 43 8.04 16.42 -8.74
CA PRO A 43 9.50 16.44 -8.54
C PRO A 43 9.92 16.81 -7.11
N GLY A 44 10.99 16.17 -6.61
CA GLY A 44 11.55 16.42 -5.26
C GLY A 44 11.14 15.36 -4.25
N ILE A 45 11.58 14.11 -4.48
CA ILE A 45 11.34 12.98 -3.57
C ILE A 45 11.85 13.36 -2.18
N ASP A 46 10.94 13.51 -1.22
CA ASP A 46 11.26 13.65 0.18
C ASP A 46 11.85 12.30 0.66
N PRO A 47 13.10 12.26 1.17
CA PRO A 47 13.68 11.02 1.70
C PRO A 47 12.82 10.35 2.78
N ALA A 48 12.02 11.12 3.53
CA ALA A 48 11.08 10.56 4.49
C ALA A 48 9.89 9.86 3.82
N ALA A 49 9.45 10.35 2.66
CA ALA A 49 8.42 9.68 1.85
C ALA A 49 8.96 8.38 1.25
N GLU A 50 10.22 8.38 0.80
CA GLU A 50 10.90 7.17 0.33
C GLU A 50 11.01 6.10 1.42
N GLU A 51 11.50 6.48 2.62
CA GLU A 51 11.60 5.55 3.75
C GLU A 51 10.22 4.99 4.13
N ALA A 52 9.16 5.83 4.09
CA ALA A 52 7.80 5.41 4.41
C ALA A 52 7.22 4.44 3.37
N THR A 53 7.45 4.71 2.08
CA THR A 53 7.07 3.82 0.97
C THR A 53 7.70 2.45 1.13
N LEU A 54 9.03 2.39 1.32
CA LEU A 54 9.76 1.12 1.42
C LEU A 54 9.27 0.28 2.62
N GLN A 55 9.07 0.90 3.79
CA GLN A 55 8.56 0.19 4.96
C GLN A 55 7.09 -0.23 4.80
N ALA A 56 6.27 0.53 4.08
CA ALA A 56 4.90 0.14 3.78
C ALA A 56 4.85 -1.04 2.79
N TRP A 57 5.73 -1.08 1.79
CA TRP A 57 5.85 -2.22 0.88
C TRP A 57 6.31 -3.47 1.62
N ASP A 58 7.31 -3.37 2.49
CA ASP A 58 7.81 -4.49 3.28
C ASP A 58 6.70 -5.08 4.18
N ALA A 59 5.99 -4.22 4.91
CA ALA A 59 4.84 -4.64 5.72
C ALA A 59 3.74 -5.31 4.89
N LEU A 60 3.48 -4.82 3.67
CA LEU A 60 2.51 -5.42 2.78
C LEU A 60 2.99 -6.80 2.30
N VAL A 61 4.25 -6.95 1.88
CA VAL A 61 4.81 -8.24 1.47
C VAL A 61 4.71 -9.28 2.59
N ILE A 62 5.02 -8.90 3.83
CA ILE A 62 4.85 -9.77 5.00
C ILE A 62 3.37 -10.17 5.17
N GLN A 63 2.45 -9.21 5.05
CA GLN A 63 1.00 -9.49 5.13
C GLN A 63 0.50 -10.43 4.03
N LEU A 64 1.15 -10.41 2.87
CA LEU A 64 0.86 -11.30 1.75
C LEU A 64 1.56 -12.67 1.85
N GLY A 65 2.28 -12.95 2.94
CA GLY A 65 3.01 -14.20 3.12
C GLY A 65 4.28 -14.29 2.26
N GLU A 66 4.98 -13.17 2.11
CA GLU A 66 6.19 -13.03 1.27
C GLU A 66 5.94 -13.17 -0.24
N GLU A 67 4.67 -13.10 -0.66
CA GLU A 67 4.33 -13.02 -2.07
C GLU A 67 4.62 -11.63 -2.66
N LEU A 68 4.98 -11.61 -3.95
CA LEU A 68 5.17 -10.36 -4.68
C LEU A 68 3.81 -9.65 -4.87
N VAL A 69 3.75 -8.37 -4.53
CA VAL A 69 2.52 -7.56 -4.56
C VAL A 69 1.86 -7.54 -5.95
N VAL A 70 2.63 -7.29 -7.02
CA VAL A 70 2.09 -7.12 -8.39
C VAL A 70 1.49 -8.42 -8.95
N PRO A 71 2.16 -9.58 -8.89
CA PRO A 71 1.53 -10.84 -9.26
C PRO A 71 0.30 -11.16 -8.42
N TRP A 72 0.35 -10.92 -7.10
CA TRP A 72 -0.74 -11.24 -6.18
C TRP A 72 -2.02 -10.44 -6.47
N GLU A 73 -1.89 -9.13 -6.72
CA GLU A 73 -3.04 -8.28 -7.05
C GLU A 73 -3.61 -8.61 -8.43
N ARG A 74 -2.80 -9.11 -9.36
CA ARG A 74 -3.23 -9.47 -10.73
C ARG A 74 -3.80 -10.89 -10.85
N MET A 75 -3.84 -11.65 -9.76
CA MET A 75 -4.38 -13.01 -9.80
C MET A 75 -5.84 -13.03 -10.30
N PRO A 76 -6.22 -14.00 -11.15
CA PRO A 76 -7.61 -14.17 -11.57
C PRO A 76 -8.54 -14.30 -10.36
N GLY A 77 -9.63 -13.52 -10.38
CA GLY A 77 -10.60 -13.51 -9.29
C GLY A 77 -10.22 -12.63 -8.09
N ARG A 78 -9.06 -11.94 -8.12
CA ARG A 78 -8.74 -10.91 -7.13
C ARG A 78 -9.78 -9.79 -7.18
N THR A 79 -10.24 -9.36 -6.01
CA THR A 79 -11.22 -8.29 -5.87
C THR A 79 -10.62 -7.07 -5.18
N GLN A 80 -11.27 -5.92 -5.36
CA GLN A 80 -10.94 -4.69 -4.62
C GLN A 80 -11.02 -4.93 -3.11
N SER A 81 -12.01 -5.68 -2.63
CA SER A 81 -12.14 -6.02 -1.21
C SER A 81 -10.94 -6.78 -0.66
N ASP A 82 -10.35 -7.70 -1.43
CA ASP A 82 -9.14 -8.44 -1.01
C ASP A 82 -7.95 -7.49 -0.88
N VAL A 83 -7.78 -6.59 -1.85
CA VAL A 83 -6.73 -5.58 -1.87
C VAL A 83 -6.84 -4.63 -0.68
N LEU A 84 -8.05 -4.12 -0.42
CA LEU A 84 -8.31 -3.27 0.74
C LEU A 84 -8.08 -4.02 2.06
N ALA A 85 -8.46 -5.29 2.14
CA ALA A 85 -8.24 -6.12 3.31
C ALA A 85 -6.75 -6.36 3.58
N ALA A 86 -5.94 -6.57 2.53
CA ALA A 86 -4.49 -6.71 2.66
C ALA A 86 -3.84 -5.41 3.16
N LEU A 87 -4.15 -4.26 2.57
CA LEU A 87 -3.61 -2.97 3.03
C LEU A 87 -3.98 -2.66 4.48
N ARG A 88 -5.26 -2.84 4.85
CA ARG A 88 -5.75 -2.64 6.23
C ARG A 88 -5.16 -3.68 7.19
N GLY A 89 -4.94 -4.91 6.73
CA GLY A 89 -4.30 -5.99 7.49
C GLY A 89 -2.86 -5.63 7.84
N ALA A 90 -2.07 -5.24 6.84
CA ALA A 90 -0.70 -4.78 7.03
C ALA A 90 -0.64 -3.58 7.99
N ALA A 91 -1.55 -2.62 7.82
CA ALA A 91 -1.61 -1.45 8.70
C ALA A 91 -1.85 -1.83 10.18
N ARG A 92 -2.71 -2.82 10.45
CA ARG A 92 -2.95 -3.35 11.81
C ARG A 92 -1.76 -4.13 12.34
N ALA A 93 -1.11 -4.94 11.52
CA ALA A 93 0.04 -5.75 11.92
C ALA A 93 1.24 -4.88 12.33
N VAL A 94 1.43 -3.73 11.67
CA VAL A 94 2.50 -2.79 12.01
C VAL A 94 2.25 -2.08 13.35
N THR A 95 1.00 -1.90 13.77
CA THR A 95 0.65 -1.22 15.02
C THR A 95 0.45 -2.13 16.23
N SER A 96 0.39 -3.45 16.02
CA SER A 96 0.46 -4.45 17.11
C SER A 96 1.87 -4.61 17.67
#